data_AF-A0A1I5KFP8-F1
#
_entry.id   AF-A0A1I5KFP8-F1
#
_cell.length_a   1.000
_cell.length_b   1.000
_cell.length_c   1.000
_cell.angle_alpha   90.00
_cell.angle_beta   90.00
_cell.angle_gamma   90.00
#
_symmetry.space_group_name_H-M   'P 1'
#
loop_
_entity.id
_entity.type
_entity.pdbx_description
1 polymer ?
#
loop_
_entity_poly.entity_id
_entity_poly.type
_entity_poly.pdbx_seq_one_letter_code
_entity_poly.pdbx_strand_id
1 'polypeptide(L)'
;MPTYVRACNTRALRELVEATGRHADVAFRAGISPVRLSQVLNGAAPVIPLQQAAKLEDVLGVPHGTFFVLDDPAASPELIGPYLASAESDQGNEGDDDSTGAA
;
A
#
# COMPACT_ATOMS: atom_id res chain seq x y z
N MET A 1 -9.17 -2.92 -12.88
CA MET A 1 -8.13 -1.93 -12.49
C MET A 1 -6.83 -2.69 -12.24
N PRO A 2 -5.67 -2.19 -12.68
CA PRO A 2 -4.40 -2.82 -12.35
C PRO A 2 -4.14 -2.76 -10.84
N THR A 3 -3.87 -3.92 -10.22
CA THR A 3 -3.49 -4.02 -8.81
C THR A 3 -2.01 -3.74 -8.67
N TYR A 4 -1.65 -2.87 -7.72
CA TYR A 4 -0.27 -2.49 -7.44
C TYR A 4 0.17 -3.03 -6.07
N VAL A 5 1.46 -3.27 -5.95
CA VAL A 5 2.11 -3.73 -4.73
C VAL A 5 3.35 -2.89 -4.46
N ARG A 6 3.69 -2.76 -3.17
CA ARG A 6 4.83 -2.01 -2.69
C ARG A 6 5.92 -2.95 -2.18
N ALA A 7 7.16 -2.69 -2.58
CA ALA A 7 8.32 -3.37 -2.00
C ALA A 7 8.48 -2.98 -0.52
N CYS A 8 8.44 -3.96 0.38
CA CYS A 8 8.53 -3.72 1.83
C CYS A 8 9.96 -3.88 2.38
N ASN A 9 10.83 -4.63 1.68
CA ASN A 9 12.21 -4.86 2.09
C ASN A 9 13.17 -4.78 0.89
N THR A 10 13.43 -3.55 0.44
CA THR A 10 14.24 -3.27 -0.75
C THR A 10 15.71 -3.68 -0.61
N ARG A 11 16.26 -3.64 0.61
CA ARG A 11 17.62 -4.09 0.90
C ARG A 11 17.79 -5.59 0.68
N ALA A 12 16.96 -6.41 1.34
CA ALA A 12 17.04 -7.86 1.19
C ALA A 12 16.70 -8.30 -0.24
N LEU A 13 15.75 -7.62 -0.90
CA LEU A 13 15.44 -7.85 -2.30
C LEU A 13 16.66 -7.59 -3.20
N ARG A 14 17.42 -6.52 -2.95
CA ARG A 14 18.65 -6.20 -3.69
C ARG A 14 19.73 -7.26 -3.50
N GLU A 15 19.99 -7.66 -2.27
CA GLU A 15 20.94 -8.72 -1.95
C GLU A 15 20.59 -10.03 -2.66
N LEU A 16 19.29 -10.38 -2.71
CA LEU A 16 18.83 -11.58 -3.40
C LEU A 16 18.95 -11.49 -4.93
N VAL A 17 18.63 -10.34 -5.51
CA VAL A 17 18.81 -10.11 -6.96
C VAL A 17 20.30 -10.21 -7.33
N GLU A 18 21.19 -9.61 -6.53
CA GLU A 18 22.64 -9.68 -6.72
C GLU A 18 23.18 -11.12 -6.58
N ALA A 19 22.62 -11.90 -5.65
CA ALA A 19 22.98 -13.31 -5.47
C ALA A 19 22.46 -14.22 -6.60
N THR A 20 21.30 -13.90 -7.18
CA THR A 20 20.67 -14.69 -8.25
C THR A 20 21.38 -14.52 -9.59
N GLY A 21 21.86 -13.32 -9.90
CA GLY A 21 22.65 -13.08 -11.11
C GLY A 21 22.66 -11.63 -11.58
N ARG A 22 22.75 -11.44 -12.90
CA ARG A 22 22.80 -10.09 -13.49
C ARG A 22 21.45 -9.41 -13.35
N HIS A 23 21.46 -8.21 -12.77
CA HIS A 23 20.29 -7.33 -12.62
C HIS A 23 19.40 -7.24 -13.88
N ALA A 24 20.01 -7.12 -15.06
CA ALA A 24 19.28 -7.00 -16.32
C ALA A 24 18.53 -8.29 -16.71
N ASP A 25 19.10 -9.45 -16.40
CA ASP A 25 18.50 -10.75 -16.71
C ASP A 25 17.28 -11.03 -15.83
N VAL A 26 17.42 -10.76 -14.53
CA VAL A 26 16.32 -10.86 -13.56
C VAL A 26 15.17 -9.92 -13.94
N ALA A 27 15.49 -8.67 -14.28
CA ALA A 27 14.49 -7.69 -14.74
C ALA A 27 13.75 -8.18 -15.99
N PHE A 28 14.49 -8.66 -17.00
CA PHE A 28 13.92 -9.14 -18.24
C PHE A 28 13.00 -10.34 -18.04
N ARG A 29 13.42 -11.32 -17.22
CA ARG A 29 12.62 -12.50 -16.88
C ARG A 29 11.35 -12.15 -16.09
N ALA A 30 11.43 -11.14 -15.23
CA ALA A 30 10.27 -10.60 -14.51
C ALA A 30 9.34 -9.73 -15.40
N GLY A 31 9.76 -9.41 -16.62
CA GLY A 31 9.02 -8.50 -17.50
C GLY A 31 9.04 -7.04 -17.03
N ILE A 32 10.09 -6.65 -16.29
CA ILE A 32 10.32 -5.32 -15.74
C ILE A 32 11.51 -4.69 -16.48
N SER A 33 11.49 -3.38 -16.74
CA SER A 33 12.68 -2.73 -17.29
C SER A 33 13.81 -2.70 -16.25
N PRO A 34 15.10 -2.84 -16.65
CA PRO A 34 16.22 -2.79 -15.71
C PRO A 34 16.26 -1.49 -14.89
N VAL A 35 15.89 -0.38 -15.51
CA VAL A 35 15.78 0.93 -14.84
C VAL A 35 14.72 0.89 -13.75
N ARG A 36 13.53 0.33 -14.05
CA ARG A 36 12.44 0.26 -13.07
C ARG A 36 12.75 -0.70 -11.94
N LEU A 37 13.38 -1.84 -12.22
CA LEU A 37 13.88 -2.74 -11.17
C LEU A 37 14.87 -1.98 -10.26
N SER A 38 15.83 -1.25 -10.83
CA SER A 38 16.78 -0.44 -10.05
C SER A 38 16.07 0.59 -9.17
N GLN A 39 15.03 1.26 -9.67
CA GLN A 39 14.24 2.21 -8.88
C GLN A 39 13.52 1.53 -7.70
N VAL A 40 13.00 0.32 -7.89
CA VAL A 40 12.38 -0.48 -6.82
C VAL A 40 13.41 -0.88 -5.77
N LEU A 41 14.56 -1.42 -6.21
CA LEU A 41 15.65 -1.86 -5.32
C LEU A 41 16.26 -0.72 -4.49
N ASN A 42 16.32 0.48 -5.06
CA ASN A 42 16.81 1.67 -4.36
C ASN A 42 15.70 2.40 -3.57
N GLY A 43 14.45 1.93 -3.63
CA GLY A 43 13.31 2.56 -2.95
C GLY A 43 12.83 3.88 -3.55
N ALA A 44 13.36 4.30 -4.71
CA ALA A 44 12.97 5.53 -5.40
C ALA A 44 11.55 5.44 -6.00
N ALA A 45 11.16 4.25 -6.47
CA ALA A 45 9.81 3.95 -6.93
C ALA A 45 9.43 2.51 -6.53
N PRO A 46 9.03 2.27 -5.27
CA PRO A 46 8.86 0.92 -4.73
C PRO A 46 7.56 0.25 -5.19
N VAL A 47 6.75 0.90 -6.02
CA VAL A 47 5.43 0.42 -6.44
C VAL A 47 5.48 -0.14 -7.87
N ILE A 48 5.07 -1.40 -8.01
CA ILE A 48 4.98 -2.10 -9.30
C ILE A 48 3.66 -2.89 -9.42
N PRO A 49 3.21 -3.20 -10.65
CA PRO A 49 2.09 -4.10 -10.88
C PRO A 49 2.27 -5.45 -10.19
N LEU A 50 1.19 -5.97 -9.60
CA LEU A 50 1.15 -7.28 -8.92
C LEU A 50 1.71 -8.41 -9.80
N GLN A 51 1.36 -8.43 -11.10
CA GLN A 51 1.84 -9.45 -12.03
C GLN A 51 3.37 -9.42 -12.22
N GLN A 52 3.97 -8.24 -12.20
CA GLN A 52 5.42 -8.08 -12.31
C GLN A 52 6.12 -8.47 -11.01
N ALA A 53 5.53 -8.15 -9.85
CA ALA A 53 6.03 -8.57 -8.56
C ALA A 53 5.99 -10.10 -8.38
N ALA A 54 4.87 -10.74 -8.71
CA ALA A 54 4.74 -12.20 -8.63
C ALA A 54 5.78 -12.90 -9.52
N LYS A 55 5.96 -12.43 -10.76
CA LYS A 55 7.01 -12.96 -11.66
C LYS A 55 8.41 -12.72 -11.12
N LEU A 56 8.66 -11.59 -10.48
CA LEU A 56 9.96 -11.31 -9.87
C LEU A 56 10.24 -12.27 -8.72
N GLU A 57 9.25 -12.54 -7.86
CA GLU A 57 9.36 -13.53 -6.78
C GLU A 57 9.55 -14.96 -7.32
N ASP A 58 8.86 -15.33 -8.41
CA ASP A 58 9.06 -16.61 -9.10
C ASP A 58 10.49 -16.75 -9.66
N VAL A 59 11.03 -15.68 -10.28
CA VAL A 59 12.39 -15.68 -10.83
C VAL A 59 13.44 -15.80 -9.73
N LEU A 60 13.19 -15.18 -8.58
CA LEU A 60 14.04 -15.24 -7.40
C LEU A 60 13.85 -16.53 -6.58
N GLY A 61 12.86 -17.36 -6.93
CA GLY A 61 12.59 -18.63 -6.26
C GLY A 61 12.06 -18.47 -4.82
N VAL A 62 11.35 -17.37 -4.54
CA VAL A 62 10.79 -17.08 -3.22
C VAL A 62 9.25 -17.13 -3.24
N PRO A 63 8.60 -17.42 -2.10
CA PRO A 63 7.15 -17.38 -2.00
C PRO A 63 6.57 -16.01 -2.33
N HIS A 64 5.37 -15.98 -2.92
CA HIS A 64 4.68 -14.72 -3.22
C HIS A 64 4.33 -13.97 -1.93
N GLY A 65 4.55 -12.65 -1.92
CA GLY A 65 4.31 -11.83 -0.74
C GLY A 65 5.50 -11.76 0.24
N THR A 66 6.67 -12.26 -0.16
CA THR A 66 7.90 -12.17 0.65
C THR A 66 8.46 -10.75 0.63
N PHE A 67 8.50 -10.12 -0.56
CA PHE A 67 9.09 -8.81 -0.75
C PHE A 67 8.08 -7.73 -1.14
N PHE A 68 6.87 -8.12 -1.54
CA PHE A 68 5.84 -7.22 -2.03
C PHE A 68 4.55 -7.37 -1.23
N VAL A 69 4.03 -6.24 -0.76
CA VAL A 69 2.74 -6.18 -0.05
C VAL A 69 1.74 -5.39 -0.89
N LEU A 70 0.45 -5.72 -0.78
CA LEU A 70 -0.61 -4.96 -1.45
C LEU A 70 -0.54 -3.50 -1.01
N ASP A 71 -0.37 -2.62 -1.98
CA ASP A 71 -0.49 -1.18 -1.78
C ASP A 71 -1.97 -0.86 -1.92
N ASP A 72 -2.71 -1.06 -0.83
CA ASP A 72 -4.13 -0.78 -0.80
C ASP A 72 -4.34 0.63 -0.20
N PRO A 73 -4.77 1.62 -1.01
CA PRO A 73 -5.03 2.97 -0.51
C PRO A 73 -6.28 3.03 0.40
N ALA A 74 -7.14 2.01 0.42
CA ALA A 74 -8.26 1.88 1.35
C ALA A 74 -7.88 1.16 2.66
N ALA A 75 -6.76 0.44 2.68
CA ALA A 75 -6.15 -0.12 3.89
C ALA A 75 -5.17 0.85 4.57
N SER A 76 -5.12 2.12 4.14
CA SER A 76 -4.58 3.20 4.95
C SER A 76 -5.66 3.64 5.94
N PRO A 77 -5.62 3.22 7.22
CA PRO A 77 -6.55 3.73 8.23
C PRO A 77 -6.42 5.25 8.47
N GLU A 78 -5.44 5.91 7.84
CA GLU A 78 -5.21 7.35 7.96
C GLU A 78 -5.99 8.21 6.96
N LEU A 79 -6.76 7.62 6.03
CA LEU A 79 -7.69 8.37 5.16
C LEU A 79 -9.16 8.30 5.61
N ILE A 80 -9.40 7.93 6.88
CA ILE A 80 -10.71 8.08 7.56
C ILE A 80 -10.53 8.98 8.81
N GLY A 81 -10.27 10.26 8.56
CA GLY A 81 -10.40 11.33 9.55
C GLY A 81 -10.32 12.68 8.81
N PRO A 82 -11.05 13.75 9.19
CA PRO A 82 -12.22 13.92 10.06
C PRO A 82 -13.55 14.04 9.28
N TYR A 83 -13.58 13.68 7.99
CA TYR A 83 -14.72 13.98 7.10
C TYR A 83 -15.96 13.07 7.26
N LEU A 84 -16.03 12.22 8.28
CA LEU A 84 -17.18 11.35 8.56
C LEU A 84 -17.66 11.38 10.04
N ALA A 85 -17.29 12.42 10.79
CA ALA A 85 -17.87 12.67 12.12
C ALA A 85 -18.30 14.14 12.24
N SER A 86 -19.34 14.53 11.48
CA SER A 86 -20.32 15.58 11.82
C SER A 86 -21.30 15.78 10.66
N ALA A 87 -22.00 14.73 10.27
CA ALA A 87 -23.26 14.85 9.55
C ALA A 87 -24.23 13.93 10.28
N GLU A 88 -24.79 14.45 11.38
CA GLU A 88 -26.11 14.12 11.97
C GLU A 88 -26.13 14.56 13.44
N SER A 89 -26.41 15.84 13.64
CA SER A 89 -27.15 16.32 14.82
C SER A 89 -27.99 17.51 14.35
N ASP A 90 -28.84 17.27 13.35
CA ASP A 90 -30.07 18.02 13.20
C ASP A 90 -31.17 17.17 13.84
N GLN A 91 -31.45 17.46 15.10
CA GLN A 91 -32.73 17.15 15.70
C GLN A 91 -33.07 18.34 16.60
N GLY A 92 -33.83 19.26 16.01
CA GLY A 92 -34.47 20.33 16.74
C GLY A 92 -35.38 19.78 17.84
N ASN A 93 -35.40 20.50 18.96
CA ASN A 93 -36.57 20.57 19.82
C ASN A 93 -36.54 21.89 20.58
N GLU A 94 -37.21 22.89 20.01
CA GLU A 94 -37.72 24.04 20.74
C GLU A 94 -38.69 23.54 21.84
N GLY A 95 -38.61 24.13 23.03
CA GLY A 95 -39.48 23.79 24.15
C GLY A 95 -39.13 24.61 25.39
N ASP A 96 -39.61 25.85 25.41
CA ASP A 96 -40.02 26.55 26.63
C ASP A 96 -40.72 25.58 27.60
N ASP A 97 -40.29 25.52 28.87
CA ASP A 97 -41.13 25.66 30.08
C ASP A 97 -40.27 25.33 31.33
N ASP A 98 -40.01 26.30 32.20
CA ASP A 98 -39.81 26.00 33.62
C ASP A 98 -40.55 27.05 34.45
N SER A 99 -41.84 26.79 34.61
CA SER A 99 -42.62 27.31 35.73
C SER A 99 -42.58 26.31 36.90
N THR A 100 -42.19 26.82 38.07
CA THR A 100 -42.64 26.42 39.43
C THR A 100 -41.98 25.21 40.13
N GLY A 101 -41.31 25.49 41.27
CA GLY A 101 -40.95 24.48 42.27
C GLY A 101 -40.67 25.11 43.63
N ALA A 102 -41.67 25.09 44.51
CA ALA A 102 -41.61 25.53 45.90
C ALA A 102 -40.91 24.52 46.82
N ALA A 103 -40.19 25.02 47.83
CA ALA A 103 -40.00 24.36 49.13
C ALA A 103 -39.59 25.41 50.18
#